data_AF-A0A516RE77-F1
#
_entry.id   AF-A0A516RE77-F1
#
_cell.length_a   1.000
_cell.length_b   1.000
_cell.length_c   1.000
_cell.angle_alpha   90.00
_cell.angle_beta   90.00
_cell.angle_gamma   90.00
#
_symmetry.space_group_name_H-M   'P 1'
#
loop_
_entity.id
_entity.type
_entity.pdbx_description
1 polymer ?
#
loop_
_entity_poly.entity_id
_entity_poly.type
_entity_poly.pdbx_seq_one_letter_code
_entity_poly.pdbx_strand_id
1 'polypeptide(L)'
;MSRLRRILILSVLALLAALPPPGALAAADPVPAVGGSWPVGARPWIVRGWQPPATAYGPGHRGVDLAAPPGSPVRAAAPGRVSYAGRVAGRGVVTVELTDTGAPPLRTTYEPVRASVKKGAEVGAGTVLGTLEASARFHCPAACLHWGLRRAEAYLNPLGLLPPWLLGGGPSRLLPLTGAGTAPPTPVRPSWPWAAALGDSRLQGPGLSPARPAGPWPQPPP
;
A
#
# COMPACT_ATOMS: atom_id res chain seq x y z
N MET A 1 30.02 -40.41 46.98
CA MET A 1 30.18 -39.89 45.61
C MET A 1 28.82 -39.63 44.97
N SER A 2 28.38 -38.40 44.74
CA SER A 2 28.80 -37.11 45.28
C SER A 2 27.61 -36.17 45.01
N ARG A 3 27.28 -35.33 45.99
CA ARG A 3 26.22 -34.33 45.87
C ARG A 3 26.46 -33.38 44.69
N LEU A 4 27.69 -33.33 44.17
CA LEU A 4 28.11 -32.70 42.90
C LEU A 4 27.37 -33.25 41.66
N ARG A 5 27.12 -34.57 41.56
CA ARG A 5 26.35 -35.15 40.45
C ARG A 5 24.88 -34.72 40.46
N ARG A 6 24.29 -34.52 41.65
CA ARG A 6 22.90 -34.05 41.78
C ARG A 6 22.75 -32.56 41.49
N ILE A 7 23.76 -31.74 41.84
CA ILE A 7 23.78 -30.31 41.52
C ILE A 7 23.97 -30.09 40.01
N LEU A 8 24.87 -30.82 39.34
CA LEU A 8 25.05 -30.71 37.88
C LEU A 8 23.81 -31.13 37.08
N ILE A 9 23.06 -32.14 37.53
CA ILE A 9 21.84 -32.60 36.84
C ILE A 9 20.71 -31.55 36.95
N LEU A 10 20.60 -30.85 38.08
CA LEU A 10 19.61 -29.77 38.25
C LEU A 10 19.97 -28.49 37.48
N SER A 11 21.26 -28.21 37.26
CA SER A 11 21.71 -27.06 36.45
C SER A 11 21.48 -27.23 34.94
N VAL A 12 21.61 -28.45 34.42
CA VAL A 12 21.33 -28.73 32.99
C VAL A 12 19.82 -28.74 32.71
N LEU A 13 18.99 -29.23 33.63
CA LEU A 13 17.53 -29.20 33.51
C LEU A 13 16.91 -27.79 33.65
N ALA A 14 17.53 -26.91 34.44
CA ALA A 14 17.08 -25.51 34.56
C ALA A 14 17.42 -24.66 33.32
N LEU A 15 18.46 -25.01 32.56
CA LEU A 15 18.81 -24.33 31.31
C LEU A 15 18.01 -24.83 30.09
N LEU A 16 17.40 -26.03 30.19
CA LEU A 16 16.51 -26.59 29.16
C LEU A 16 15.05 -26.14 29.29
N ALA A 17 14.64 -25.58 30.44
CA ALA A 17 13.27 -25.11 30.66
C ALA A 17 13.02 -23.65 30.17
N ALA A 18 14.04 -22.98 29.64
CA ALA A 18 13.93 -21.63 29.09
C ALA A 18 13.88 -21.59 27.55
N LEU A 19 13.72 -22.72 26.87
CA LEU A 19 13.41 -22.70 25.45
C LEU A 19 11.91 -22.45 25.26
N PRO A 20 11.50 -21.37 24.57
CA PRO A 20 10.10 -21.20 24.21
C PRO A 20 9.64 -22.41 23.38
N PRO A 21 8.38 -22.85 23.52
CA PRO A 21 7.87 -23.98 22.75
C PRO A 21 8.07 -23.71 21.25
N PRO A 22 8.65 -24.65 20.49
CA PRO A 22 8.72 -24.53 19.03
C PRO A 22 7.28 -24.61 18.51
N GLY A 23 6.70 -23.46 18.15
CA GLY A 23 5.36 -23.44 17.54
C GLY A 23 4.41 -22.37 18.06
N ALA A 24 4.77 -21.58 19.08
CA ALA A 24 4.08 -20.32 19.28
C ALA A 24 4.57 -19.33 18.21
N LEU A 25 4.05 -19.47 16.99
CA LEU A 25 3.92 -18.32 16.09
C LEU A 25 3.12 -17.30 16.90
N ALA A 26 3.81 -16.39 17.59
CA ALA A 26 3.19 -15.18 18.08
C ALA A 26 2.34 -14.68 16.92
N ALA A 27 1.03 -14.55 17.14
CA ALA A 27 0.13 -14.02 16.13
C ALA A 27 0.80 -12.76 15.60
N ALA A 28 1.26 -12.81 14.33
CA ALA A 28 2.06 -11.74 13.79
C ALA A 28 1.22 -10.47 13.94
N ASP A 29 1.78 -9.44 14.58
CA ASP A 29 1.07 -8.18 14.75
C ASP A 29 0.40 -7.80 13.43
N PRO A 30 -0.89 -7.43 13.46
CA PRO A 30 -1.61 -7.11 12.24
C PRO A 30 -0.83 -6.07 11.44
N VAL A 31 -0.67 -6.31 10.14
CA VAL A 31 0.02 -5.35 9.27
C VAL A 31 -0.82 -4.08 9.24
N PRO A 32 -0.28 -2.92 9.67
CA PRO A 32 -1.03 -1.68 9.64
C PRO A 32 -1.16 -1.20 8.19
N ALA A 33 -2.35 -0.71 7.82
CA ALA A 33 -2.66 -0.24 6.47
C ALA A 33 -2.10 1.17 6.20
N VAL A 34 -0.77 1.33 6.30
CA VAL A 34 -0.04 2.61 6.18
C VAL A 34 0.35 2.97 4.73
N GLY A 35 0.00 2.11 3.77
CA GLY A 35 0.27 2.32 2.36
C GLY A 35 -0.51 3.50 1.79
N GLY A 36 0.18 4.38 1.09
CA GLY A 36 -0.43 5.53 0.39
C GLY A 36 -0.39 5.41 -1.13
N SER A 37 0.32 4.41 -1.68
CA SER A 37 0.39 4.21 -3.14
C SER A 37 0.69 2.76 -3.51
N TRP A 38 0.23 2.36 -4.69
CA TRP A 38 0.73 1.15 -5.32
C TRP A 38 2.20 1.33 -5.74
N PRO A 39 3.04 0.29 -5.65
CA PRO A 39 4.44 0.37 -6.07
C PRO A 39 4.64 0.70 -7.56
N VAL A 40 3.68 0.35 -8.41
CA VAL A 40 3.68 0.61 -9.86
C VAL A 40 2.25 0.89 -10.33
N GLY A 41 2.11 1.80 -11.29
CA GLY A 41 0.81 2.20 -11.82
C GLY A 41 -0.14 2.78 -10.76
N ALA A 42 -1.41 2.95 -11.13
CA ALA A 42 -2.46 3.38 -10.21
C ALA A 42 -3.16 2.20 -9.52
N ARG A 43 -3.28 1.07 -10.23
CA ARG A 43 -3.84 -0.19 -9.73
C ARG A 43 -3.36 -1.34 -10.64
N PRO A 44 -2.17 -1.90 -10.37
CA PRO A 44 -1.58 -2.91 -11.24
C PRO A 44 -2.32 -4.24 -11.15
N TRP A 45 -2.25 -5.03 -12.23
CA TRP A 45 -2.68 -6.42 -12.19
C TRP A 45 -1.73 -7.25 -11.34
N ILE A 46 -2.26 -8.06 -10.43
CA ILE A 46 -1.46 -9.00 -9.63
C ILE A 46 -1.25 -10.26 -10.47
N VAL A 47 -0.05 -10.42 -11.02
CA VAL A 47 0.34 -11.58 -11.85
C VAL A 47 0.48 -12.82 -10.99
N ARG A 48 1.04 -12.66 -9.79
CA ARG A 48 1.19 -13.73 -8.81
C ARG A 48 0.95 -13.23 -7.39
N GLY A 49 0.04 -13.91 -6.70
CA GLY A 49 -0.31 -13.59 -5.32
C GLY A 49 0.70 -14.09 -4.30
N TRP A 50 0.55 -13.61 -3.06
CA TRP A 50 1.27 -14.08 -1.89
C TRP A 50 0.98 -15.56 -1.63
N GLN A 51 2.04 -16.35 -1.47
CA GLN A 51 1.97 -17.78 -1.16
C GLN A 51 3.04 -18.07 -0.10
N PRO A 52 2.71 -18.01 1.21
CA PRO A 52 3.71 -18.17 2.25
C PRO A 52 4.36 -19.55 2.15
N PRO A 53 5.70 -19.66 2.21
CA PRO A 53 6.35 -20.96 2.23
C PRO A 53 6.06 -21.65 3.57
N ALA A 54 5.82 -22.96 3.54
CA ALA A 54 5.54 -23.76 4.75
C ALA A 54 6.74 -23.81 5.73
N THR A 55 7.95 -23.57 5.22
CA THR A 55 9.19 -23.45 6.00
C THR A 55 9.97 -22.24 5.51
N ALA A 56 10.93 -21.76 6.30
CA ALA A 56 11.74 -20.57 5.97
C ALA A 56 12.40 -20.64 4.58
N TYR A 57 12.76 -21.85 4.12
CA TYR A 57 13.40 -22.10 2.82
C TYR A 57 12.53 -22.90 1.84
N GLY A 58 11.28 -23.18 2.20
CA GLY A 58 10.36 -23.93 1.36
C GLY A 58 9.94 -23.17 0.09
N PRO A 59 9.35 -23.88 -0.88
CA PRO A 59 8.77 -23.26 -2.06
C PRO A 59 7.60 -22.34 -1.66
N GLY A 60 7.38 -21.30 -2.44
CA GLY A 60 6.33 -20.32 -2.20
C GLY A 60 6.58 -19.03 -2.96
N HIS A 61 5.87 -17.98 -2.56
CA HIS A 61 5.98 -16.65 -3.09
C HIS A 61 5.94 -15.63 -1.94
N ARG A 62 7.11 -15.05 -1.64
CA ARG A 62 7.36 -14.21 -0.47
C ARG A 62 7.03 -12.73 -0.69
N GLY A 63 6.09 -12.47 -1.59
CA GLY A 63 5.62 -11.16 -1.98
C GLY A 63 4.45 -11.28 -2.96
N VAL A 64 4.24 -10.24 -3.75
CA VAL A 64 3.33 -10.25 -4.90
C VAL A 64 4.04 -9.74 -6.13
N ASP A 65 3.63 -10.22 -7.30
CA ASP A 65 4.18 -9.78 -8.58
C ASP A 65 3.15 -8.88 -9.27
N LEU A 66 3.56 -7.65 -9.56
CA LEU A 66 2.72 -6.59 -10.10
C LEU A 66 3.09 -6.34 -11.56
N ALA A 67 2.13 -6.47 -12.47
CA ALA A 67 2.36 -6.24 -13.89
C ALA A 67 2.73 -4.77 -14.15
N ALA A 68 3.85 -4.55 -14.84
CA ALA A 68 4.27 -3.22 -15.29
C ALA A 68 5.32 -3.34 -16.41
N PRO A 69 5.26 -2.51 -17.46
CA PRO A 69 6.30 -2.48 -18.50
C PRO A 69 7.69 -2.13 -17.93
N PRO A 70 8.79 -2.61 -18.53
CA PRO A 70 10.12 -2.12 -18.20
C PRO A 70 10.21 -0.60 -18.35
N GLY A 71 10.99 0.06 -17.50
CA GLY A 71 11.09 1.51 -17.43
C GLY A 71 9.98 2.19 -16.60
N SER A 72 8.94 1.46 -16.20
CA SER A 72 7.89 2.00 -15.32
C SER A 72 8.47 2.57 -14.03
N PRO A 73 8.00 3.73 -13.55
CA PRO A 73 8.40 4.25 -12.24
C PRO A 73 8.01 3.30 -11.12
N VAL A 74 8.96 2.96 -10.25
CA VAL A 74 8.72 2.18 -9.04
C VAL A 74 8.70 3.13 -7.85
N ARG A 75 7.65 3.05 -7.04
CA ARG A 75 7.35 4.00 -5.96
C ARG A 75 7.36 3.33 -4.59
N ALA A 76 7.74 4.10 -3.57
CA ALA A 76 7.59 3.69 -2.18
C ALA A 76 6.11 3.54 -1.83
N ALA A 77 5.72 2.39 -1.30
CA ALA A 77 4.32 2.11 -0.98
C ALA A 77 3.84 2.91 0.25
N ALA A 78 4.74 3.13 1.20
CA ALA A 78 4.51 3.82 2.46
C ALA A 78 5.74 4.68 2.83
N PRO A 79 5.60 5.64 3.76
CA PRO A 79 6.73 6.44 4.25
C PRO A 79 7.79 5.58 4.95
N GLY A 80 9.05 5.98 4.83
CA GLY A 80 10.15 5.25 5.45
C GLY A 80 11.53 5.76 5.09
N ARG A 81 12.54 4.97 5.45
CA ARG A 81 13.94 5.21 5.10
C ARG A 81 14.48 4.06 4.24
N VAL A 82 15.18 4.38 3.17
CA VAL A 82 15.84 3.38 2.33
C VAL A 82 16.95 2.69 3.12
N SER A 83 16.77 1.42 3.46
CA SER A 83 17.76 0.62 4.18
C SER A 83 18.77 -0.05 3.23
N TYR A 84 18.38 -0.24 1.96
CA TYR A 84 19.24 -0.78 0.90
C TYR A 84 18.82 -0.26 -0.48
N ALA A 85 19.81 0.03 -1.33
CA ALA A 85 19.63 0.30 -2.75
C ALA A 85 20.88 -0.18 -3.50
N GLY A 86 20.79 -1.23 -4.31
CA GLY A 86 21.96 -1.84 -4.93
C GLY A 86 21.67 -3.13 -5.69
N ARG A 87 22.73 -3.89 -6.03
CA ARG A 87 22.64 -5.18 -6.74
C ARG A 87 22.71 -6.34 -5.76
N VAL A 88 21.76 -7.27 -5.85
CA VAL A 88 21.77 -8.57 -5.16
C VAL A 88 21.67 -9.66 -6.21
N ALA A 89 22.68 -10.53 -6.31
CA ALA A 89 22.76 -11.59 -7.33
C ALA A 89 22.47 -11.08 -8.76
N GLY A 90 23.00 -9.89 -9.10
CA GLY A 90 22.80 -9.24 -10.41
C GLY A 90 21.49 -8.47 -10.58
N ARG A 91 20.54 -8.58 -9.64
CA ARG A 91 19.24 -7.88 -9.69
C ARG A 91 19.28 -6.57 -8.92
N GLY A 92 18.65 -5.53 -9.46
CA GLY A 92 18.47 -4.28 -8.73
C GLY A 92 17.44 -4.45 -7.62
N VAL A 93 17.79 -4.09 -6.40
CA VAL A 93 16.93 -4.21 -5.21
C VAL A 93 16.92 -2.88 -4.47
N VAL A 94 15.73 -2.44 -4.08
CA VAL A 94 15.54 -1.35 -3.11
C VAL A 94 14.76 -1.92 -1.92
N THR A 95 15.20 -1.62 -0.70
CA THR A 95 14.47 -1.96 0.53
C THR A 95 14.21 -0.69 1.32
N VAL A 96 12.97 -0.50 1.75
CA VAL A 96 12.53 0.63 2.59
C VAL A 96 12.09 0.08 3.94
N GLU A 97 12.67 0.62 5.01
CA GLU A 97 12.22 0.40 6.38
C GLU A 97 11.14 1.43 6.72
N LEU A 98 9.96 0.97 7.11
CA LEU A 98 8.77 1.80 7.23
C LEU A 98 8.69 2.47 8.60
N THR A 99 8.45 3.77 8.61
CA THR A 99 8.28 4.57 9.83
C THR A 99 6.95 4.20 10.52
N ASP A 100 6.92 4.24 11.86
CA ASP A 100 5.71 4.04 12.68
C ASP A 100 5.01 2.68 12.48
N THR A 101 5.78 1.62 12.18
CA THR A 101 5.25 0.25 11.99
C THR A 101 5.61 -0.74 13.09
N GLY A 102 6.03 -0.23 14.26
CA GLY A 102 6.42 -1.02 15.42
C GLY A 102 7.90 -1.41 15.43
N ALA A 103 8.28 -2.26 16.39
CA ALA A 103 9.65 -2.71 16.61
C ALA A 103 9.73 -4.25 16.62
N PRO A 104 10.48 -4.88 15.71
CA PRO A 104 11.25 -4.28 14.62
C PRO A 104 10.33 -3.72 13.51
N PRO A 105 10.75 -2.67 12.80
CA PRO A 105 9.93 -2.05 11.75
C PRO A 105 9.66 -3.00 10.59
N LEU A 106 8.54 -2.75 9.91
CA LEU A 106 8.24 -3.41 8.65
C LEU A 106 9.23 -2.96 7.57
N ARG A 107 9.57 -3.88 6.67
CA ARG A 107 10.44 -3.61 5.52
C ARG A 107 9.76 -4.04 4.23
N THR A 108 9.65 -3.13 3.28
CA THR A 108 9.25 -3.46 1.91
C THR A 108 10.47 -3.63 1.02
N THR A 109 10.42 -4.58 0.10
CA THR A 109 11.47 -4.81 -0.89
C THR A 109 10.90 -4.75 -2.30
N TYR A 110 11.63 -4.09 -3.21
CA TYR A 110 11.24 -3.83 -4.59
C TYR A 110 12.32 -4.38 -5.53
N GLU A 111 11.94 -5.28 -6.44
CA GLU A 111 12.85 -5.81 -7.46
C GLU A 111 12.13 -6.30 -8.73
N PRO A 112 12.76 -6.26 -9.91
CA PRO A 112 14.08 -5.69 -10.20
C PRO A 112 14.04 -4.18 -10.46
N VAL A 113 14.76 -3.38 -9.68
CA VAL A 113 14.71 -1.90 -9.76
C VAL A 113 16.08 -1.30 -10.05
N ARG A 114 16.17 -0.49 -11.10
CA ARG A 114 17.27 0.45 -11.29
C ARG A 114 17.05 1.62 -10.36
N ALA A 115 17.68 1.57 -9.19
CA ALA A 115 17.51 2.57 -8.14
C ALA A 115 17.95 3.97 -8.61
N SER A 116 17.12 4.97 -8.33
CA SER A 116 17.47 6.41 -8.39
C SER A 116 17.73 6.99 -7.00
N VAL A 117 17.38 6.26 -5.94
CA VAL A 117 17.61 6.61 -4.54
C VAL A 117 18.85 5.91 -3.98
N LYS A 118 19.37 6.41 -2.85
CA LYS A 118 20.51 5.85 -2.12
C LYS A 118 20.07 5.40 -0.73
N LYS A 119 20.82 4.45 -0.14
CA LYS A 119 20.67 4.07 1.28
C LYS A 119 20.72 5.32 2.16
N GLY A 120 19.84 5.38 3.15
CA GLY A 120 19.69 6.50 4.10
C GLY A 120 18.65 7.54 3.70
N ALA A 121 18.24 7.58 2.42
CA ALA A 121 17.23 8.52 1.94
C ALA A 121 15.87 8.32 2.63
N GLU A 122 15.22 9.42 3.01
CA GLU A 122 13.83 9.41 3.46
C GLU A 122 12.91 9.46 2.25
N VAL A 123 11.83 8.69 2.30
CA VAL A 123 10.85 8.60 1.22
C VAL A 123 9.45 8.66 1.81
N GLY A 124 8.57 9.44 1.18
CA GLY A 124 7.13 9.38 1.44
C GLY A 124 6.45 8.33 0.55
N ALA A 125 5.21 7.96 0.85
CA ALA A 125 4.40 7.17 -0.08
C ALA A 125 4.33 7.86 -1.46
N GLY A 126 4.49 7.10 -2.54
CA GLY A 126 4.49 7.59 -3.92
C GLY A 126 5.84 8.13 -4.41
N THR A 127 6.83 8.30 -3.53
CA THR A 127 8.19 8.74 -3.92
C THR A 127 8.81 7.75 -4.89
N VAL A 128 9.36 8.24 -6.00
CA VAL A 128 10.03 7.38 -6.99
C VAL A 128 11.34 6.84 -6.42
N LEU A 129 11.43 5.52 -6.32
CA LEU A 129 12.62 4.79 -5.87
C LEU A 129 13.57 4.47 -7.03
N GLY A 130 13.04 4.41 -8.25
CA GLY A 130 13.77 4.06 -9.46
C GLY A 130 12.83 3.64 -10.58
N THR A 131 13.37 2.89 -11.53
CA THR A 131 12.59 2.33 -12.64
C THR A 131 12.67 0.81 -12.67
N LEU A 132 11.58 0.18 -13.08
CA LEU A 132 11.49 -1.26 -13.24
C LEU A 132 12.46 -1.71 -14.34
N GLU A 133 13.31 -2.68 -14.06
CA GLU A 133 14.22 -3.22 -15.07
C GLU A 133 13.51 -4.26 -15.94
N ALA A 134 14.00 -4.44 -17.15
CA ALA A 134 13.60 -5.57 -17.98
C ALA A 134 14.05 -6.86 -17.28
N SER A 135 13.10 -7.60 -16.71
CA SER A 135 13.36 -8.93 -16.16
C SER A 135 13.46 -9.89 -17.34
N ALA A 136 14.67 -10.17 -17.81
CA ALA A 136 14.82 -11.06 -18.96
C ALA A 136 14.43 -12.52 -18.66
N ARG A 137 14.37 -12.97 -17.38
CA ARG A 137 14.42 -14.43 -17.09
C ARG A 137 13.79 -14.99 -15.80
N PHE A 138 13.09 -14.25 -14.93
CA PHE A 138 13.05 -14.71 -13.53
C PHE A 138 11.74 -14.92 -12.77
N HIS A 139 10.52 -14.78 -13.31
CA HIS A 139 9.29 -15.35 -12.68
C HIS A 139 7.98 -15.03 -13.42
N CYS A 140 7.95 -13.97 -14.24
CA CYS A 140 6.77 -13.58 -14.99
C CYS A 140 6.97 -13.74 -16.51
N PRO A 141 5.92 -14.10 -17.27
CA PRO A 141 5.94 -14.14 -18.74
C PRO A 141 6.11 -12.75 -19.38
N ALA A 142 5.62 -11.71 -18.70
CA ALA A 142 5.81 -10.29 -19.03
C ALA A 142 6.55 -9.60 -17.87
N ALA A 143 7.17 -8.43 -18.10
CA ALA A 143 7.84 -7.72 -17.02
C ALA A 143 6.88 -7.41 -15.85
N CYS A 144 7.35 -7.66 -14.63
CA CYS A 144 6.61 -7.43 -13.41
C CYS A 144 7.57 -7.00 -12.30
N LEU A 145 7.04 -6.23 -11.35
CA LEU A 145 7.73 -5.90 -10.12
C LEU A 145 7.37 -6.94 -9.06
N HIS A 146 8.36 -7.63 -8.50
CA HIS A 146 8.20 -8.36 -7.26
C HIS A 146 8.28 -7.38 -6.07
N TRP A 147 7.22 -7.36 -5.28
CA TRP A 147 7.08 -6.52 -4.09
C TRP A 147 6.86 -7.39 -2.85
N GLY A 148 7.83 -7.36 -1.93
CA GLY A 148 7.81 -8.14 -0.70
C GLY A 148 7.58 -7.29 0.54
N LEU A 149 7.09 -7.93 1.61
CA LEU A 149 6.96 -7.35 2.94
C LEU A 149 7.52 -8.33 3.97
N ARG A 150 8.28 -7.82 4.94
CA ARG A 150 8.74 -8.62 6.09
C ARG A 150 8.83 -7.82 7.38
N ARG A 151 8.72 -8.51 8.51
CA ARG A 151 9.11 -8.04 9.85
C ARG A 151 10.19 -8.99 10.36
N ALA A 152 11.36 -8.46 10.74
CA ALA A 152 12.53 -9.30 11.01
C ALA A 152 12.74 -10.33 9.87
N GLU A 153 12.66 -11.62 10.19
CA GLU A 153 12.78 -12.76 9.26
C GLU A 153 11.42 -13.28 8.74
N ALA A 154 10.30 -12.82 9.31
CA ALA A 154 8.98 -13.25 8.91
C ALA A 154 8.49 -12.47 7.69
N TYR A 155 8.24 -13.18 6.60
CA TYR A 155 7.58 -12.60 5.42
C TYR A 155 6.07 -12.51 5.65
N LEU A 156 5.46 -11.45 5.14
CA LEU A 156 4.05 -11.11 5.33
C LEU A 156 3.42 -10.79 3.97
N ASN A 157 2.09 -10.85 3.89
CA ASN A 157 1.38 -10.43 2.68
C ASN A 157 1.51 -8.90 2.48
N PRO A 158 2.20 -8.43 1.43
CA PRO A 158 2.40 -7.00 1.20
C PRO A 158 1.11 -6.23 0.91
N LEU A 159 0.05 -6.89 0.43
CA LEU A 159 -1.25 -6.25 0.21
C LEU A 159 -1.88 -5.76 1.52
N GLY A 160 -1.51 -6.33 2.67
CA GLY A 160 -1.98 -5.88 3.99
C GLY A 160 -1.51 -4.46 4.36
N LEU A 161 -0.47 -3.94 3.70
CA LEU A 161 -0.08 -2.53 3.86
C LEU A 161 -1.08 -1.58 3.19
N LEU A 162 -1.81 -2.03 2.18
CA LEU A 162 -2.69 -1.15 1.41
C LEU A 162 -4.05 -1.01 2.10
N PRO A 163 -4.54 0.22 2.29
CA PRO A 163 -5.88 0.44 2.79
C PRO A 163 -6.94 -0.08 1.79
N PRO A 164 -8.15 -0.44 2.27
CA PRO A 164 -9.19 -1.06 1.44
C PRO A 164 -9.53 -0.27 0.17
N TRP A 165 -9.50 1.06 0.22
CA TRP A 165 -9.80 1.92 -0.94
C TRP A 165 -8.79 1.77 -2.09
N LEU A 166 -7.52 1.44 -1.81
CA LEU A 166 -6.54 1.13 -2.86
C LEU A 166 -6.72 -0.26 -3.47
N LEU A 167 -7.28 -1.19 -2.68
CA LEU A 167 -7.59 -2.56 -3.12
C LEU A 167 -8.91 -2.63 -3.90
N GLY A 168 -9.70 -1.55 -3.91
CA GLY A 168 -11.02 -1.47 -4.54
C GLY A 168 -12.20 -1.80 -3.61
N GLY A 169 -11.94 -1.92 -2.30
CA GLY A 169 -12.95 -2.06 -1.25
C GLY A 169 -13.44 -0.72 -0.69
N GLY A 170 -13.44 0.35 -1.51
CA GLY A 170 -14.13 1.59 -1.14
C GLY A 170 -15.65 1.36 -1.04
N PRO A 171 -16.40 2.24 -0.36
CA PRO A 171 -17.86 2.09 -0.31
C PRO A 171 -18.40 2.07 -1.74
N SER A 172 -19.05 0.97 -2.12
CA SER A 172 -19.76 0.87 -3.39
C SER A 172 -20.77 2.02 -3.47
N ARG A 173 -20.55 2.95 -4.40
CA ARG A 173 -21.55 3.96 -4.75
C ARG A 173 -22.28 3.46 -5.98
N LEU A 174 -23.60 3.29 -5.86
CA LEU A 174 -24.43 2.96 -7.01
C LEU A 174 -24.35 4.11 -8.01
N LEU A 175 -24.06 3.78 -9.28
CA LEU A 175 -24.20 4.72 -10.38
C LEU A 175 -25.68 5.08 -10.51
N PRO A 176 -26.08 6.35 -10.41
CA PRO A 176 -27.45 6.75 -10.70
C PRO A 176 -27.72 6.42 -12.18
N LEU A 177 -28.53 5.39 -12.43
CA LEU A 177 -29.07 5.15 -13.76
C LEU A 177 -30.13 6.23 -13.98
N THR A 178 -29.80 7.26 -14.76
CA THR A 178 -30.78 8.28 -15.17
C THR A 178 -31.90 7.58 -15.93
N GLY A 179 -32.97 7.24 -15.21
CA GLY A 179 -34.12 6.48 -15.71
C GLY A 179 -34.97 5.79 -14.63
N ALA A 180 -34.43 5.49 -13.44
CA ALA A 180 -35.28 5.10 -12.31
C ALA A 180 -35.81 6.37 -11.64
N GLY A 181 -37.00 6.79 -12.05
CA GLY A 181 -37.67 7.98 -11.53
C GLY A 181 -37.82 7.93 -10.02
N THR A 182 -36.96 8.65 -9.31
CA THR A 182 -37.29 9.16 -7.98
C THR A 182 -37.43 10.66 -8.15
N ALA A 183 -38.67 11.14 -8.08
CA ALA A 183 -38.99 12.55 -8.02
C ALA A 183 -38.07 13.24 -6.99
N PRO A 184 -37.67 14.50 -7.21
CA PRO A 184 -36.94 15.25 -6.20
C PRO A 184 -37.70 15.17 -4.88
N PRO A 185 -37.02 14.92 -3.74
CA PRO A 185 -37.70 14.96 -2.45
C PRO A 185 -38.39 16.32 -2.34
N THR A 186 -39.71 16.30 -2.16
CA THR A 186 -40.47 17.50 -1.85
C THR A 186 -39.80 18.16 -0.65
N PRO A 187 -39.42 19.45 -0.72
CA PRO A 187 -38.87 20.13 0.44
C PRO A 187 -39.92 20.08 1.55
N VAL A 188 -39.63 19.32 2.60
CA VAL A 188 -40.43 19.32 3.83
C VAL A 188 -40.27 20.72 4.40
N ARG A 189 -41.29 21.56 4.20
CA ARG A 189 -41.37 22.86 4.86
C ARG A 189 -41.42 22.58 6.35
N PRO A 190 -40.44 23.03 7.15
CA PRO A 190 -40.46 22.74 8.56
C PRO A 190 -41.63 23.54 9.18
N SER A 191 -42.58 22.84 9.79
CA SER A 191 -43.74 23.43 10.45
C SER A 191 -43.31 23.99 11.81
N TRP A 192 -42.58 25.12 11.79
CA TRP A 192 -42.37 25.93 12.98
C TRP A 192 -43.51 26.94 13.11
N PRO A 193 -44.18 27.04 14.27
CA PRO A 193 -45.35 27.90 14.45
C PRO A 193 -45.07 29.42 14.50
N TRP A 194 -43.82 29.89 14.29
CA TRP A 194 -43.47 31.32 14.39
C TRP A 194 -43.19 32.02 13.04
N ALA A 195 -43.23 31.31 11.91
CA ALA A 195 -42.89 31.86 10.59
C ALA A 195 -43.93 32.86 10.00
N ALA A 196 -44.94 33.28 10.76
CA ALA A 196 -45.93 34.25 10.31
C ALA A 196 -45.58 35.72 10.63
N ALA A 197 -44.41 36.02 11.24
CA ALA A 197 -44.19 37.33 11.85
C ALA A 197 -43.15 38.25 11.19
N LEU A 198 -42.51 37.91 10.07
CA LEU A 198 -41.58 38.84 9.42
C LEU A 198 -41.88 38.96 7.93
N GLY A 199 -42.61 40.02 7.63
CA GLY A 199 -42.91 40.48 6.29
C GLY A 199 -41.65 40.87 5.51
N ASP A 200 -41.63 40.37 4.28
CA ASP A 200 -41.23 41.02 3.04
C ASP A 200 -40.55 42.40 3.19
N SER A 201 -39.23 42.45 3.04
CA SER A 201 -38.50 43.67 2.69
C SER A 201 -37.12 43.35 2.12
N ARG A 202 -37.04 43.47 0.80
CA ARG A 202 -35.89 43.99 0.02
C ARG A 202 -34.52 43.36 0.28
N LEU A 203 -34.05 42.55 -0.67
CA LEU A 203 -32.70 42.71 -1.22
C LEU A 203 -32.69 42.33 -2.71
N GLN A 204 -32.82 43.35 -3.56
CA GLN A 204 -32.41 43.32 -4.96
C GLN A 204 -30.88 43.34 -4.99
N GLY A 205 -30.26 42.23 -5.36
CA GLY A 205 -28.84 42.17 -5.73
C GLY A 205 -28.66 42.45 -7.23
N PRO A 206 -27.60 43.16 -7.65
CA PRO A 206 -27.40 43.54 -9.04
C PRO A 206 -27.06 42.34 -9.92
N GLY A 207 -27.65 42.32 -11.12
CA GLY A 207 -27.54 41.25 -12.10
C GLY A 207 -26.13 41.07 -12.67
N LEU A 208 -25.70 39.82 -12.76
CA LEU A 208 -24.52 39.42 -13.52
C LEU A 208 -24.89 39.42 -15.02
N SER A 209 -24.17 40.23 -15.80
CA SER A 209 -24.25 40.23 -17.26
C SER A 209 -23.78 38.89 -17.84
N PRO A 210 -24.41 38.37 -18.90
CA PRO A 210 -23.94 37.15 -19.56
C PRO A 210 -22.65 37.40 -20.35
N ALA A 211 -21.71 36.46 -20.22
CA ALA A 211 -20.46 36.43 -20.97
C ALA A 211 -20.72 36.22 -22.48
N ARG A 212 -19.96 36.94 -23.32
CA ARG A 212 -20.00 36.82 -24.79
C ARG A 212 -19.51 35.43 -25.23
N PRO A 213 -20.07 34.86 -26.30
CA PRO A 213 -19.60 33.58 -26.86
C PRO A 213 -18.19 33.73 -27.47
N ALA A 214 -17.36 32.70 -27.28
CA ALA A 214 -16.04 32.57 -27.87
C ALA A 214 -16.12 32.42 -29.40
N GLY A 215 -15.24 33.13 -30.12
CA GLY A 215 -15.12 33.04 -31.58
C GLY A 215 -14.52 31.70 -32.04
N PRO A 216 -14.66 31.36 -33.33
CA PRO A 216 -14.24 30.07 -33.88
C PRO A 216 -12.71 29.90 -33.95
N TRP A 217 -12.28 28.64 -33.77
CA TRP A 217 -10.88 28.22 -33.77
C TRP A 217 -10.21 28.33 -35.16
N PRO A 218 -8.93 28.73 -35.24
CA PRO A 218 -8.19 28.77 -36.50
C PRO A 218 -7.91 27.36 -37.05
N GLN A 219 -7.98 27.23 -38.38
CA GLN A 219 -7.68 25.99 -39.11
C GLN A 219 -6.16 25.84 -39.33
N PRO A 220 -5.62 24.61 -39.35
CA PRO A 220 -4.21 24.36 -39.63
C PRO A 220 -3.87 24.53 -41.13
N PRO A 221 -2.60 24.87 -41.46
CA PRO A 221 -2.14 25.11 -42.84
C PRO A 221 -2.02 23.81 -43.67
N PRO A 222 -1.93 23.92 -45.02
CA PRO A 222 -2.01 22.79 -45.95
C PRO A 222 -0.85 21.80 -45.85
#